data_AF-A0A060C0A0-F1
#
_entry.id   AF-A0A060C0A0-F1
#
_cell.length_a   1.000
_cell.length_b   1.000
_cell.length_c   1.000
_cell.angle_alpha   90.00
_cell.angle_beta   90.00
_cell.angle_gamma   90.00
#
_symmetry.space_group_name_H-M   'P 1'
#
loop_
_entity.id
_entity.type
_entity.pdbx_description
1 polymer ?
#
loop_
_entity_poly.entity_id
_entity_poly.type
_entity_poly.pdbx_seq_one_letter_code
_entity_poly.pdbx_strand_id
1 'polypeptide(L)'
;SISVTGLQMAQAYLTLLNNGVFKPLRLTRDDGGVVEAHTRVYAETAVRQVMHMMRDVVEEKDGTGKRARVDGLLVAGKTGTAQKADHRSGTYGSKRLASFVGFFPADKPRYLILVMVDEPSRNQYGGVVAAPVFKEIASRTVTYTGMLASTSADEAADKPKAAAA
;
A
#
# COMPACT_ATOMS: atom_id res chain seq x y z
N SER A 1 -23.77 1.50 7.07
CA SER A 1 -22.33 1.60 6.81
C SER A 1 -21.81 0.24 6.40
N ILE A 2 -20.64 0.16 5.76
CA ILE A 2 -19.94 -1.10 5.51
C ILE A 2 -18.75 -1.15 6.48
N SER A 3 -18.54 -2.30 7.10
CA SER A 3 -17.37 -2.56 7.96
C SER A 3 -16.54 -3.67 7.35
N VAL A 4 -15.22 -3.56 7.43
CA VAL A 4 -14.28 -4.56 6.92
C VAL A 4 -13.19 -4.81 7.95
N THR A 5 -12.65 -6.02 7.97
CA THR A 5 -11.45 -6.35 8.74
C THR A 5 -10.20 -5.85 8.02
N GLY A 6 -9.08 -5.73 8.74
CA GLY A 6 -7.80 -5.40 8.13
C GLY A 6 -7.37 -6.42 7.06
N LEU A 7 -7.67 -7.71 7.27
CA LEU A 7 -7.38 -8.76 6.30
C LEU A 7 -8.22 -8.65 5.03
N GLN A 8 -9.52 -8.32 5.15
CA GLN A 8 -10.38 -8.07 4.00
C GLN A 8 -9.92 -6.85 3.21
N MET A 9 -9.49 -5.79 3.90
CA MET A 9 -8.88 -4.62 3.25
C MET A 9 -7.60 -5.00 2.51
N ALA A 10 -6.70 -5.76 3.15
CA ALA A 10 -5.48 -6.24 2.53
C ALA A 10 -5.76 -7.10 1.29
N GLN A 11 -6.72 -8.04 1.37
CA GLN A 11 -7.14 -8.89 0.25
C GLN A 11 -7.64 -8.07 -0.96
N ALA A 12 -8.41 -7.01 -0.71
CA ALA A 12 -8.91 -6.12 -1.76
C ALA A 12 -7.75 -5.41 -2.49
N TYR A 13 -6.81 -4.83 -1.73
CA TYR A 13 -5.62 -4.22 -2.33
C TYR A 13 -4.73 -5.24 -3.01
N LEU A 14 -4.50 -6.43 -2.44
CA LEU A 14 -3.70 -7.46 -3.09
C LEU A 14 -4.30 -7.93 -4.41
N THR A 15 -5.63 -7.90 -4.54
CA THR A 15 -6.33 -8.19 -5.81
C THR A 15 -6.02 -7.10 -6.84
N LEU A 16 -6.02 -5.84 -6.43
CA LEU A 16 -5.57 -4.72 -7.26
C LEU A 16 -4.10 -4.93 -7.68
N LEU A 17 -3.19 -5.14 -6.72
CA LEU A 17 -1.76 -5.25 -6.97
C LEU A 17 -1.36 -6.49 -7.79
N ASN A 18 -2.17 -7.54 -7.75
CA ASN A 18 -1.99 -8.73 -8.59
C ASN A 18 -2.69 -8.55 -9.96
N ASN A 19 -2.51 -7.38 -10.59
CA ASN A 19 -3.06 -7.02 -11.90
C ASN A 19 -4.58 -7.21 -12.03
N GLY A 20 -5.33 -7.06 -10.94
CA GLY A 20 -6.77 -7.23 -10.90
C GLY A 20 -7.25 -8.67 -10.73
N VAL A 21 -6.36 -9.61 -10.41
CA VAL A 21 -6.66 -11.03 -10.24
C VAL A 21 -6.72 -11.39 -8.76
N PHE A 22 -7.83 -11.96 -8.31
CA PHE A 22 -8.03 -12.35 -6.91
C PHE A 22 -7.23 -13.61 -6.58
N LYS A 23 -6.45 -13.54 -5.50
CA LYS A 23 -5.72 -14.69 -4.93
C LYS A 23 -6.01 -14.77 -3.44
N PRO A 24 -6.46 -15.91 -2.91
CA PRO A 24 -6.71 -16.05 -1.48
C PRO A 24 -5.45 -15.78 -0.63
N LEU A 25 -5.63 -15.08 0.49
CA LEU A 25 -4.59 -14.93 1.51
C LEU A 25 -4.21 -16.29 2.11
N ARG A 26 -2.91 -16.50 2.32
CA ARG A 26 -2.36 -17.68 2.98
C ARG A 26 -1.32 -17.27 4.03
N LEU A 27 -1.35 -17.94 5.19
CA LEU A 27 -0.37 -17.76 6.27
C LEU A 27 0.76 -18.80 6.22
N THR A 28 0.44 -19.99 5.73
CA THR A 28 1.40 -21.07 5.51
C THR A 28 2.02 -20.95 4.12
N ARG A 29 3.30 -21.32 4.01
CA ARG A 29 3.94 -21.49 2.71
C ARG A 29 3.25 -22.64 1.99
N ASP A 30 3.08 -22.48 0.68
CA ASP A 30 2.72 -23.57 -0.21
C ASP A 30 4.00 -24.07 -0.87
N ASP A 31 4.32 -25.34 -0.65
CA ASP A 31 5.56 -25.97 -1.08
C ASP A 31 5.41 -26.55 -2.49
N GLY A 32 4.20 -26.49 -3.04
CA GLY A 32 3.84 -27.02 -4.34
C GLY A 32 2.45 -27.62 -4.31
N GLY A 33 1.59 -27.11 -5.20
CA GLY A 33 0.60 -27.95 -5.85
C GLY A 33 -0.86 -27.59 -5.66
N VAL A 34 -1.26 -26.35 -5.95
CA VAL A 34 -2.48 -26.12 -6.76
C VAL A 34 -2.29 -24.82 -7.55
N VAL A 35 -2.29 -24.89 -8.89
CA VAL A 35 -2.55 -23.71 -9.72
C VAL A 35 -4.05 -23.43 -9.59
N GLU A 36 -4.44 -22.65 -8.59
CA GLU A 36 -5.83 -22.25 -8.45
C GLU A 36 -6.20 -21.34 -9.62
N ALA A 37 -7.32 -21.67 -10.28
CA ALA A 37 -7.92 -20.78 -11.26
C ALA A 37 -8.36 -19.49 -10.54
N HIS A 38 -7.62 -18.42 -10.76
CA HIS A 38 -7.88 -17.15 -10.09
C HIS A 38 -8.83 -16.28 -10.92
N THR A 39 -9.85 -15.71 -10.28
CA THR A 39 -10.83 -14.85 -10.94
C THR A 39 -10.27 -13.46 -11.16
N ARG A 40 -10.38 -12.94 -12.38
CA ARG A 40 -10.12 -11.53 -12.67
C ARG A 40 -11.31 -10.69 -12.20
N VAL A 41 -11.05 -9.79 -11.26
CA VAL A 41 -12.04 -8.84 -10.70
C VAL A 41 -11.94 -7.49 -11.40
N TYR A 42 -10.73 -7.08 -11.80
CA TYR A 42 -10.48 -5.79 -12.45
C TYR A 42 -9.74 -5.97 -13.79
N ALA A 43 -10.05 -5.10 -14.75
CA ALA A 43 -9.26 -4.96 -15.96
C ALA A 43 -7.86 -4.43 -15.60
N GLU A 44 -6.82 -5.01 -16.20
CA GLU A 44 -5.43 -4.63 -15.89
C GLU A 44 -5.15 -3.15 -16.19
N THR A 45 -5.73 -2.60 -17.26
CA THR A 45 -5.61 -1.19 -17.62
C THR A 45 -6.15 -0.26 -16.52
N ALA A 46 -7.31 -0.58 -15.96
CA ALA A 46 -7.90 0.17 -14.85
C ALA A 46 -7.03 0.07 -13.60
N VAL A 47 -6.49 -1.12 -13.30
CA VAL A 47 -5.55 -1.32 -12.18
C VAL A 47 -4.33 -0.42 -12.31
N ARG A 48 -3.69 -0.39 -13.49
CA ARG A 48 -2.50 0.45 -13.74
C ARG A 48 -2.79 1.93 -13.51
N GLN A 49 -3.94 2.41 -13.98
CA GLN A 49 -4.36 3.80 -13.75
C GLN A 49 -4.57 4.09 -12.26
N VAL A 50 -5.22 3.18 -11.52
CA VAL A 50 -5.44 3.34 -10.08
C VAL A 50 -4.12 3.34 -9.31
N MET A 51 -3.19 2.45 -9.64
CA MET A 51 -1.88 2.42 -8.99
C MET A 51 -1.08 3.70 -9.25
N HIS A 52 -1.17 4.27 -10.45
CA HIS A 52 -0.59 5.58 -10.75
C HIS A 52 -1.18 6.67 -9.85
N MET A 53 -2.52 6.78 -9.79
CA MET A 53 -3.17 7.77 -8.93
C MET A 53 -2.81 7.58 -7.44
N MET A 54 -2.61 6.35 -6.99
CA MET A 54 -2.17 6.05 -5.63
C MET A 54 -0.71 6.42 -5.36
N ARG A 55 0.15 6.39 -6.38
CA ARG A 55 1.51 6.95 -6.31
C ARG A 55 1.44 8.45 -6.08
N ASP A 56 0.59 9.15 -6.83
CA ASP A 56 0.46 10.61 -6.74
C ASP A 56 0.04 11.06 -5.33
N VAL A 57 -0.80 10.27 -4.63
CA VAL A 57 -1.16 10.53 -3.22
C VAL A 57 0.06 10.66 -2.30
N VAL A 58 1.16 9.99 -2.60
CA VAL A 58 2.40 9.99 -1.81
C VAL A 58 3.46 10.92 -2.42
N GLU A 59 3.59 10.88 -3.75
CA GLU A 59 4.68 11.53 -4.48
C GLU A 59 4.40 12.98 -4.89
N GLU A 60 3.14 13.41 -4.97
CA GLU A 60 2.81 14.78 -5.34
C GLU A 60 2.83 15.75 -4.15
N LYS A 61 3.10 17.02 -4.45
CA LYS A 61 3.25 18.10 -3.44
C LYS A 61 1.97 18.36 -2.64
N ASP A 62 0.81 18.05 -3.19
CA ASP A 62 -0.52 18.21 -2.59
C ASP A 62 -1.13 16.88 -2.13
N GLY A 63 -0.42 15.75 -2.28
CA GLY A 63 -0.87 14.43 -1.89
C GLY A 63 -1.14 14.26 -0.38
N THR A 64 -2.21 13.57 0.00
CA THR A 64 -2.55 13.39 1.43
C THR A 64 -1.63 12.42 2.16
N GLY A 65 -0.88 11.59 1.42
CA GLY A 65 -0.02 10.52 1.92
C GLY A 65 1.47 10.85 1.96
N LYS A 66 1.87 12.11 1.69
CA LYS A 66 3.29 12.54 1.59
C LYS A 66 4.23 12.03 2.68
N ARG A 67 3.75 11.84 3.91
CA ARG A 67 4.56 11.36 5.05
C ARG A 67 4.95 9.88 4.95
N ALA A 68 4.36 9.14 4.01
CA ALA A 68 4.72 7.76 3.69
C ALA A 68 5.90 7.66 2.70
N ARG A 69 6.35 8.77 2.10
CA ARG A 69 7.44 8.76 1.12
C ARG A 69 8.75 8.28 1.73
N VAL A 70 9.39 7.34 1.04
CA VAL A 70 10.71 6.78 1.38
C VAL A 70 11.66 7.17 0.27
N ASP A 71 12.78 7.83 0.62
CA ASP A 71 13.72 8.29 -0.40
C ASP A 71 14.38 7.11 -1.11
N GLY A 72 14.45 7.16 -2.44
CA GLY A 72 14.97 6.08 -3.28
C GLY A 72 14.04 4.87 -3.44
N LEU A 73 12.82 4.91 -2.92
CA LEU A 73 11.82 3.84 -3.06
C LEU A 73 10.50 4.42 -3.56
N LEU A 74 10.02 3.93 -4.71
CA LEU A 74 8.72 4.33 -5.22
C LEU A 74 7.61 3.72 -4.35
N VAL A 75 6.86 4.59 -3.67
CA VAL A 75 5.75 4.21 -2.79
C VAL A 75 4.44 4.68 -3.39
N ALA A 76 3.40 3.85 -3.27
CA ALA A 76 2.03 4.23 -3.53
C ALA A 76 1.14 3.84 -2.35
N GLY A 77 0.06 4.59 -2.11
CA GLY A 77 -0.79 4.31 -0.98
C GLY A 77 -1.99 5.23 -0.83
N LYS A 78 -2.78 4.97 0.22
CA LYS A 78 -3.94 5.77 0.57
C LYS A 78 -4.09 5.93 2.09
N THR A 79 -4.50 7.12 2.48
CA THR A 79 -4.89 7.47 3.85
C THR A 79 -6.35 7.10 4.12
N GLY A 80 -6.63 6.55 5.30
CA GLY A 80 -7.98 6.36 5.83
C GLY A 80 -8.16 7.04 7.19
N THR A 81 -9.36 7.54 7.47
CA THR A 81 -9.73 8.11 8.77
C THR A 81 -11.22 7.89 8.98
N ALA A 82 -11.56 6.89 9.80
CA ALA A 82 -12.94 6.50 10.05
C ALA A 82 -13.37 6.97 11.44
N GLN A 83 -14.56 7.58 11.54
CA GLN A 83 -15.17 7.88 12.84
C GLN A 83 -15.69 6.59 13.47
N LYS A 84 -15.39 6.37 14.74
CA LYS A 84 -15.93 5.22 15.49
C LYS A 84 -17.39 5.51 15.85
N ALA A 85 -18.24 4.49 15.76
CA ALA A 85 -19.60 4.60 16.26
C ALA A 85 -19.58 4.68 17.79
N ASP A 86 -20.40 5.56 18.35
CA ASP A 86 -20.73 5.57 19.77
C ASP A 86 -21.96 4.69 19.99
N HIS A 87 -21.74 3.52 20.58
CA HIS A 87 -22.79 2.53 20.82
C HIS A 87 -23.88 3.01 21.80
N ARG A 88 -23.62 4.02 22.62
CA ARG A 88 -24.63 4.57 23.55
C ARG A 88 -25.61 5.50 22.85
N SER A 89 -25.10 6.37 21.97
CA SER A 89 -25.93 7.33 21.24
C SER A 89 -26.43 6.82 19.89
N GLY A 90 -25.83 5.74 19.35
CA GLY A 90 -26.12 5.26 17.99
C GLY A 90 -25.59 6.20 16.90
N THR A 91 -24.72 7.15 17.24
CA THR A 91 -24.17 8.16 16.32
C THR A 91 -22.66 7.98 16.12
N TYR A 92 -22.03 8.82 15.30
CA TYR A 92 -20.57 8.87 15.23
C TYR A 92 -19.99 9.60 16.44
N GLY A 93 -19.07 8.95 17.15
CA GLY A 93 -18.33 9.55 18.25
C GLY A 93 -17.17 10.44 17.81
N SER A 94 -16.48 11.03 18.79
CA SER A 94 -15.29 11.85 18.58
C SER A 94 -14.01 11.03 18.31
N LYS A 95 -14.04 9.74 18.61
CA LYS A 95 -12.95 8.79 18.41
C LYS A 95 -12.83 8.40 16.94
N ARG A 96 -11.59 8.14 16.50
CA ARG A 96 -11.30 7.81 15.10
C ARG A 96 -10.35 6.61 15.03
N LEU A 97 -10.47 5.85 13.95
CA LEU A 97 -9.49 4.89 13.49
C LEU A 97 -8.69 5.54 12.35
N ALA A 98 -7.41 5.78 12.57
CA ALA A 98 -6.49 6.33 11.59
C ALA A 98 -5.80 5.18 10.85
N SER A 99 -5.76 5.20 9.51
CA SER A 99 -5.12 4.14 8.75
C SER A 99 -4.32 4.64 7.56
N PHE A 100 -3.36 3.83 7.15
CA PHE A 100 -2.63 3.99 5.91
C PHE A 100 -2.39 2.61 5.30
N VAL A 101 -2.73 2.47 4.03
CA VAL A 101 -2.39 1.29 3.23
C VAL A 101 -1.45 1.73 2.14
N GLY A 102 -0.32 1.06 2.01
CA GLY A 102 0.63 1.35 0.96
C GLY A 102 1.32 0.10 0.47
N PHE A 103 2.00 0.24 -0.66
CA PHE A 103 2.75 -0.82 -1.29
C PHE A 103 3.98 -0.27 -1.99
N PHE A 104 4.96 -1.15 -2.16
CA PHE A 104 6.21 -0.82 -2.83
C PHE A 104 6.89 -2.09 -3.42
N PRO A 105 7.74 -1.91 -4.45
CA PRO A 105 7.84 -0.73 -5.32
C PRO A 105 6.51 -0.42 -6.03
N ALA A 106 6.19 0.84 -6.28
CA ALA A 106 4.86 1.24 -6.79
C ALA A 106 4.57 0.74 -8.22
N ASP A 107 5.62 0.58 -9.04
CA ASP A 107 5.61 0.12 -10.41
C ASP A 107 5.54 -1.42 -10.53
N LYS A 108 6.21 -2.12 -9.61
CA LYS A 108 6.20 -3.58 -9.51
C LYS A 108 5.99 -4.02 -8.05
N PRO A 109 4.75 -3.96 -7.53
CA PRO A 109 4.47 -4.18 -6.12
C PRO A 109 4.92 -5.55 -5.62
N ARG A 110 5.71 -5.56 -4.54
CA ARG A 110 6.17 -6.79 -3.88
C ARG A 110 5.68 -6.90 -2.45
N TYR A 111 5.43 -5.76 -1.80
CA TYR A 111 5.00 -5.68 -0.42
C TYR A 111 3.77 -4.79 -0.33
N LEU A 112 2.81 -5.20 0.51
CA LEU A 112 1.70 -4.38 0.97
C LEU A 112 1.77 -4.28 2.49
N ILE A 113 1.62 -3.06 3.01
CA ILE A 113 1.55 -2.81 4.45
C ILE A 113 0.27 -2.02 4.71
N LEU A 114 -0.55 -2.54 5.62
CA LEU A 114 -1.68 -1.85 6.21
C LEU A 114 -1.35 -1.50 7.66
N VAL A 115 -1.37 -0.21 7.97
CA VAL A 115 -1.24 0.31 9.33
C VAL A 115 -2.59 0.84 9.78
N MET A 116 -3.01 0.45 10.98
CA MET A 116 -4.20 0.97 11.65
C MET A 116 -3.82 1.39 13.07
N VAL A 117 -4.21 2.61 13.46
CA VAL A 117 -3.99 3.16 14.79
C VAL A 117 -5.35 3.53 15.36
N ASP A 118 -5.73 2.83 16.43
CA ASP A 118 -7.01 3.04 17.09
C ASP A 118 -6.91 4.18 18.12
N GLU A 119 -7.87 5.11 18.04
CA GLU A 119 -8.03 6.24 18.96
C GLU A 119 -6.74 7.06 19.23
N PRO A 120 -6.05 7.54 18.18
CA PRO A 120 -4.85 8.36 18.40
C PRO A 120 -5.19 9.69 19.10
N SER A 121 -4.33 10.09 20.04
CA SER A 121 -4.65 11.16 21.01
C SER A 121 -4.34 12.58 20.53
N ARG A 122 -3.25 12.80 19.76
CA ARG A 122 -2.78 14.14 19.36
C ARG A 122 -3.26 14.59 17.98
N ASN A 123 -3.33 13.66 17.03
CA ASN A 123 -3.82 13.89 15.67
C ASN A 123 -4.60 12.63 15.27
N GLN A 124 -5.62 12.79 14.45
CA GLN A 124 -6.52 11.69 14.11
C GLN A 124 -6.56 11.35 12.62
N TYR A 125 -5.78 12.07 11.80
CA TYR A 125 -5.69 11.81 10.36
C TYR A 125 -4.70 10.69 10.05
N GLY A 126 -5.12 9.73 9.23
CA GLY A 126 -4.29 8.59 8.80
C GLY A 126 -2.97 9.01 8.13
N GLY A 127 -3.00 10.07 7.33
CA GLY A 127 -1.80 10.63 6.70
C GLY A 127 -0.80 11.26 7.69
N VAL A 128 -1.22 11.60 8.90
CA VAL A 128 -0.34 12.15 9.94
C VAL A 128 0.15 11.06 10.89
N VAL A 129 -0.73 10.14 11.25
CA VAL A 129 -0.47 9.14 12.30
C VAL A 129 0.08 7.83 11.72
N ALA A 130 -0.60 7.26 10.72
CA ALA A 130 -0.29 5.93 10.20
C ALA A 130 0.76 5.95 9.09
N ALA A 131 0.80 7.01 8.27
CA ALA A 131 1.76 7.12 7.17
C ALA A 131 3.25 7.13 7.62
N PRO A 132 3.66 7.82 8.70
CA PRO A 132 5.04 7.72 9.19
C PRO A 132 5.41 6.31 9.69
N VAL A 133 4.46 5.60 10.31
CA VAL A 133 4.66 4.22 10.75
C VAL A 133 4.86 3.30 9.54
N PHE A 134 4.06 3.49 8.48
CA PHE A 134 4.27 2.80 7.21
C PHE A 134 5.69 3.05 6.67
N LYS A 135 6.13 4.32 6.63
CA LYS A 135 7.48 4.69 6.14
C LYS A 135 8.57 3.94 6.89
N GLU A 136 8.47 3.87 8.21
CA GLU A 136 9.45 3.17 9.05
C GLU A 136 9.50 1.66 8.76
N ILE A 137 8.33 1.01 8.68
CA ILE A 137 8.26 -0.42 8.36
C ILE A 137 8.81 -0.68 6.96
N ALA A 138 8.39 0.11 5.96
CA ALA A 138 8.85 -0.02 4.58
C ALA A 138 10.38 0.14 4.47
N SER A 139 10.94 1.16 5.12
CA SER A 139 12.39 1.41 5.12
C SER A 139 13.15 0.21 5.69
N ARG A 140 12.70 -0.32 6.84
CA ARG A 140 13.30 -1.51 7.45
C ARG A 140 13.15 -2.76 6.60
N THR A 141 11.98 -2.97 5.99
CA THR A 141 11.74 -4.11 5.08
C THR A 141 12.72 -4.07 3.91
N VAL A 142 12.94 -2.91 3.33
CA VAL A 142 13.82 -2.77 2.17
C VAL A 142 15.30 -2.92 2.55
N THR A 143 15.73 -2.38 3.70
CA THR A 143 17.07 -2.63 4.24
C THR A 143 17.30 -4.12 4.52
N TYR A 144 16.33 -4.79 5.13
CA TYR A 144 16.41 -6.21 5.47
C TYR A 144 16.46 -7.12 4.23
N THR A 145 15.70 -6.77 3.19
CA THR A 145 15.58 -7.58 1.96
C THR A 145 16.64 -7.26 0.91
N GLY A 146 17.41 -6.18 1.07
CA GLY A 146 18.41 -5.73 0.10
C GLY A 146 17.81 -5.11 -1.18
N MET A 147 16.51 -4.83 -1.22
CA MET A 147 15.82 -4.41 -2.44
C MET A 147 16.32 -3.07 -3.01
N LEU A 148 16.80 -2.13 -2.18
CA LEU A 148 17.37 -0.87 -2.67
C LEU A 148 18.57 -1.09 -3.60
N ALA A 149 19.37 -2.14 -3.38
CA ALA A 149 20.54 -2.43 -4.22
C ALA A 149 20.13 -2.92 -5.62
N SER A 150 18.99 -3.60 -5.76
CA SER A 150 18.51 -4.09 -7.05
C SER A 150 17.92 -3.00 -7.93
N THR A 151 17.23 -2.00 -7.35
CA THR A 151 16.61 -0.93 -8.15
C THR A 151 17.67 -0.05 -8.82
N SER A 152 18.80 0.22 -8.15
CA SER A 152 19.93 0.93 -8.74
C SER A 152 20.61 0.15 -9.87
N ALA A 153 20.62 -1.18 -9.81
CA ALA A 153 21.18 -2.04 -10.84
C ALA A 153 20.25 -2.16 -12.06
N ASP A 154 18.94 -2.26 -11.85
CA ASP A 154 17.94 -2.31 -12.91
C ASP A 154 17.82 -0.94 -13.63
N GLU A 155 17.89 0.17 -12.90
CA GLU A 155 17.89 1.53 -13.48
C GLU A 155 19.19 1.85 -14.23
N ALA A 156 20.32 1.24 -13.85
CA ALA A 156 21.57 1.31 -14.60
C ALA A 156 21.55 0.42 -15.87
N ALA A 157 20.79 -0.67 -15.87
CA ALA A 157 20.63 -1.56 -17.02
C ALA A 157 19.63 -1.01 -18.08
N ASP A 158 18.69 -0.15 -17.68
CA ASP A 158 17.67 0.43 -18.57
C ASP A 158 18.11 1.76 -19.24
N LYS A 159 19.32 2.27 -18.95
CA LYS A 159 19.87 3.40 -19.71
C LYS A 159 20.29 2.92 -21.10
N PRO A 160 19.78 3.51 -22.20
CA PRO A 160 20.30 3.21 -23.52
C PRO A 160 21.79 3.59 -23.53
N LYS A 161 22.66 2.64 -23.88
CA LYS A 161 24.07 2.91 -24.21
C LYS A 161 24.06 4.03 -25.25
N ALA A 162 24.49 5.22 -24.83
CA ALA A 162 24.67 6.34 -25.74
C ALA A 162 25.52 5.85 -26.92
N ALA A 163 24.92 5.92 -28.12
CA ALA A 163 25.59 5.54 -29.35
C ALA A 163 26.85 6.39 -29.49
N ALA A 164 27.99 5.72 -29.61
CA ALA A 164 29.22 6.34 -30.04
C ALA A 164 29.00 6.91 -31.45
N ALA A 165 29.25 8.20 -31.61
CA ALA A 165 29.48 8.90 -32.86
C ALA A 165 30.63 9.89 -32.64
#